data_AF-A0A1C6ILM8-F1
#
_entry.id   AF-A0A1C6ILM8-F1
#
_cell.length_a   1.000
_cell.length_b   1.000
_cell.length_c   1.000
_cell.angle_alpha   90.00
_cell.angle_beta   90.00
_cell.angle_gamma   90.00
#
_symmetry.space_group_name_H-M   'P 1'
#
loop_
_entity.id
_entity.type
_entity.pdbx_description
1 polymer ?
#
loop_
_entity_poly.entity_id
_entity_poly.type
_entity_poly.pdbx_seq_one_letter_code
_entity_poly.pdbx_strand_id
1 'polypeptide(L)'
;MFKGLAAFVQALLDAVVVVLNFVVGIFPSSPFHLIEQSGFADLIAQINFFIPIYEFVSIAEAWLVAVGLYYAVSTLARWVKTIE
;
A
#
# COMPACT_ATOMS: atom_id res chain seq x y z
N MET A 1 7.56 23.79 -29.49
CA MET A 1 6.12 23.60 -29.16
C MET A 1 5.91 22.41 -28.21
N PHE A 2 6.45 21.22 -28.47
CA PHE A 2 6.24 20.03 -27.61
C PHE A 2 6.85 20.09 -26.20
N LYS A 3 7.96 20.82 -25.99
CA LYS A 3 8.61 20.92 -24.66
C LYS A 3 7.75 21.64 -23.61
N GLY A 4 6.99 22.66 -24.00
CA GLY A 4 6.11 23.40 -23.08
C GLY A 4 4.91 22.57 -22.62
N LEU A 5 4.31 21.81 -23.54
CA LEU A 5 3.24 20.87 -23.22
C LEU A 5 3.74 19.74 -22.30
N ALA A 6 4.92 19.18 -22.59
CA ALA A 6 5.53 18.15 -21.74
C ALA A 6 5.81 18.66 -20.31
N ALA A 7 6.36 19.88 -20.17
CA ALA A 7 6.60 20.49 -18.86
C ALA A 7 5.29 20.74 -18.09
N PHE A 8 4.24 21.17 -18.79
CA PHE A 8 2.92 21.36 -18.18
C PHE A 8 2.31 20.03 -17.69
N VAL A 9 2.36 18.98 -18.50
CA VAL A 9 1.89 17.63 -18.10
C VAL A 9 2.69 17.09 -16.92
N GLN A 10 4.02 17.25 -16.93
CA GLN A 10 4.88 16.84 -15.82
C GLN A 10 4.50 17.57 -14.52
N ALA A 11 4.26 18.88 -14.57
CA ALA A 11 3.83 19.64 -13.40
C ALA A 11 2.50 19.16 -12.82
N LEU A 12 1.55 18.70 -13.66
CA LEU A 12 0.32 18.08 -13.19
C LEU A 12 0.56 16.73 -12.52
N LEU A 13 1.43 15.89 -13.09
CA LEU A 13 1.82 14.62 -12.49
C LEU A 13 2.50 14.82 -11.14
N ASP A 14 3.44 15.75 -11.05
CA ASP A 14 4.15 16.05 -9.81
C ASP A 14 3.17 16.55 -8.73
N ALA A 15 2.22 17.40 -9.09
CA ALA A 15 1.18 17.86 -8.17
C ALA A 15 0.31 16.70 -7.64
N VAL A 16 -0.06 15.74 -8.50
CA VAL A 16 -0.77 14.53 -8.08
C VAL A 16 0.08 13.68 -7.15
N VAL A 17 1.36 13.47 -7.48
CA VAL A 17 2.30 12.69 -6.65
C VAL A 17 2.48 13.33 -5.26
N VAL A 18 2.55 14.65 -5.16
CA VAL A 18 2.64 15.36 -3.87
C VAL A 18 1.41 15.07 -3.00
N VAL A 19 0.20 15.13 -3.56
CA VAL A 19 -1.04 14.83 -2.84
C VAL A 19 -1.09 13.36 -2.42
N LEU A 20 -0.72 12.45 -3.31
CA LEU A 20 -0.68 11.02 -3.00
C LEU A 20 0.32 10.70 -1.88
N ASN A 21 1.53 11.28 -1.93
CA ASN A 21 2.53 11.10 -0.88
C ASN A 21 2.06 11.67 0.46
N PHE A 22 1.38 12.83 0.45
CA PHE A 22 0.80 13.40 1.66
C PHE A 22 -0.26 12.47 2.26
N VAL A 23 -1.20 11.98 1.44
CA VAL A 23 -2.25 11.05 1.91
C VAL A 23 -1.66 9.76 2.44
N VAL A 24 -0.72 9.14 1.71
CA VAL A 24 -0.04 7.92 2.14
C VAL A 24 0.75 8.14 3.43
N GLY A 25 1.38 9.31 3.60
CA GLY A 25 2.14 9.64 4.80
C GLY A 25 1.32 9.84 6.07
N ILE A 26 -0.01 10.01 5.97
CA ILE A 26 -0.91 10.07 7.14
C ILE A 26 -1.16 8.66 7.70
N PHE A 27 -1.07 7.63 6.86
CA PHE A 27 -1.31 6.27 7.32
C PHE A 27 -0.13 5.75 8.16
N PRO A 28 -0.41 4.97 9.21
CA PRO A 28 0.63 4.25 9.92
C PRO A 28 1.34 3.26 8.99
N SER A 29 2.54 2.81 9.39
CA SER A 29 3.32 1.82 8.63
C SER A 29 2.57 0.50 8.39
N SER A 30 1.65 0.16 9.29
CA SER A 30 0.68 -0.92 9.11
C SER A 30 -0.70 -0.47 9.65
N PRO A 31 -1.81 -0.79 8.97
CA PRO A 31 -3.15 -0.53 9.48
C PRO A 31 -3.44 -1.22 10.83
N PHE A 32 -2.69 -2.25 11.21
CA PHE A 32 -2.90 -2.97 12.47
C PHE A 32 -2.29 -2.28 13.69
N HIS A 33 -1.46 -1.24 13.52
CA HIS A 33 -1.03 -0.39 14.66
C HIS A 33 -2.23 0.24 15.40
N LEU A 34 -3.34 0.45 14.71
CA LEU A 34 -4.56 0.99 15.32
C LEU A 34 -5.18 0.01 16.34
N ILE A 35 -4.89 -1.29 16.22
CA ILE A 35 -5.37 -2.33 17.14
C ILE A 35 -4.64 -2.25 18.48
N GLU A 36 -3.37 -1.87 18.48
CA GLU A 36 -2.59 -1.67 19.71
C GLU A 36 -3.18 -0.55 20.58
N GLN A 37 -3.88 0.41 19.96
CA GLN A 37 -4.56 1.51 20.64
C GLN A 37 -6.04 1.21 20.93
N SER A 38 -6.52 0.02 20.61
CA SER A 38 -7.92 -0.38 20.80
C SER A 38 -8.15 -0.95 22.20
N GLY A 39 -9.42 -0.97 22.65
CA GLY A 39 -9.81 -1.65 23.89
C GLY A 39 -9.61 -3.18 23.88
N PHE A 40 -9.17 -3.75 22.76
CA PHE A 40 -8.88 -5.18 22.61
C PHE A 40 -7.38 -5.51 22.69
N ALA A 41 -6.50 -4.51 22.83
CA ALA A 41 -5.05 -4.71 22.82
C ALA A 41 -4.61 -5.78 23.86
N ASP A 42 -5.11 -5.69 25.09
CA ASP A 42 -4.78 -6.63 26.17
C ASP A 42 -5.24 -8.06 25.87
N LEU A 43 -6.45 -8.22 25.30
CA LEU A 43 -6.97 -9.52 24.92
C LEU A 43 -6.14 -10.14 23.80
N ILE A 44 -5.80 -9.35 22.79
CA ILE A 44 -4.99 -9.81 21.66
C ILE A 44 -3.59 -10.20 22.14
N ALA A 45 -2.98 -9.43 23.05
CA ALA A 45 -1.69 -9.78 23.64
C ALA A 45 -1.74 -11.11 24.42
N GLN A 46 -2.83 -11.38 25.16
CA GLN A 46 -3.03 -12.65 25.85
C GLN A 46 -3.18 -13.82 24.87
N ILE A 47 -3.93 -13.63 23.78
CA ILE A 47 -4.07 -14.66 22.74
C ILE A 47 -2.73 -14.87 22.01
N ASN A 48 -1.96 -13.80 21.82
CA ASN A 48 -0.69 -13.85 21.11
C ASN A 48 0.34 -14.79 21.75
N PHE A 49 0.23 -15.02 23.08
CA PHE A 49 1.04 -16.00 23.78
C PHE A 49 0.88 -17.42 23.25
N PHE A 50 -0.34 -17.80 22.82
CA PHE A 50 -0.65 -19.13 22.32
C PHE A 50 -0.55 -19.23 20.80
N ILE A 51 -0.93 -18.15 20.12
CA ILE A 51 -1.05 -18.11 18.66
C ILE A 51 -0.34 -16.83 18.19
N PRO A 52 0.69 -16.92 17.35
CA PRO A 52 1.47 -15.75 16.91
C PRO A 52 0.68 -14.89 15.91
N ILE A 53 -0.31 -14.13 16.40
CA ILE A 53 -1.24 -13.32 15.61
C ILE A 53 -0.48 -12.21 14.89
N TYR A 54 0.48 -11.56 15.56
CA TYR A 54 1.25 -10.47 14.95
C TYR A 54 2.04 -10.95 13.72
N GLU A 55 2.60 -12.14 13.80
CA GLU A 55 3.32 -12.78 12.70
C GLU A 55 2.37 -13.16 11.56
N PHE A 56 1.22 -13.76 11.86
CA PHE A 56 0.23 -14.08 10.84
C PHE A 56 -0.26 -12.84 10.09
N VAL A 57 -0.52 -11.75 10.83
CA VAL A 57 -0.90 -10.46 10.25
C VAL A 57 0.21 -9.93 9.35
N SER A 58 1.45 -9.90 9.83
CA SER A 58 2.60 -9.41 9.05
C SER A 58 2.82 -10.20 7.76
N ILE A 59 2.70 -11.53 7.81
CA ILE A 59 2.82 -12.41 6.64
C ILE A 59 1.65 -12.16 5.67
N ALA A 60 0.43 -12.02 6.18
CA ALA A 60 -0.74 -11.75 5.35
C ALA A 60 -0.65 -10.39 4.64
N GLU A 61 -0.17 -9.35 5.33
CA GLU A 61 0.10 -8.04 4.73
C GLU A 61 1.14 -8.13 3.62
N ALA A 62 2.28 -8.77 3.88
CA ALA A 62 3.34 -8.94 2.88
C ALA A 62 2.83 -9.72 1.66
N TRP A 63 2.02 -10.76 1.89
CA TRP A 63 1.39 -11.53 0.83
C TRP A 63 0.39 -10.70 0.02
N LEU A 64 -0.46 -9.91 0.67
CA LEU A 64 -1.41 -9.01 0.00
C LEU A 64 -0.70 -7.96 -0.85
N VAL A 65 0.40 -7.38 -0.36
CA VAL A 65 1.23 -6.45 -1.14
C VAL A 65 1.83 -7.15 -2.36
N ALA A 66 2.38 -8.36 -2.18
CA ALA A 66 2.96 -9.12 -3.29
C ALA A 66 1.92 -9.48 -4.36
N VAL A 67 0.75 -9.95 -3.95
CA VAL A 67 -0.36 -10.29 -4.85
C VAL A 67 -0.93 -9.04 -5.53
N GLY A 68 -1.13 -7.96 -4.77
CA GLY A 68 -1.58 -6.68 -5.31
C GLY A 68 -0.62 -6.12 -6.36
N LEU A 69 0.69 -6.16 -6.09
CA LEU A 69 1.71 -5.73 -7.04
C LEU A 69 1.72 -6.63 -8.28
N TYR A 70 1.63 -7.96 -8.10
CA TYR A 70 1.54 -8.90 -9.22
C TYR A 70 0.36 -8.57 -10.14
N TYR A 71 -0.83 -8.33 -9.58
CA TYR A 71 -2.01 -7.99 -10.39
C TYR A 71 -1.91 -6.60 -11.01
N ALA A 72 -1.38 -5.60 -10.30
CA ALA A 72 -1.18 -4.27 -10.85
C ALA A 72 -0.24 -4.30 -12.08
N VAL A 73 0.90 -5.00 -11.96
CA VAL A 73 1.84 -5.18 -13.07
C VAL A 73 1.20 -6.01 -14.19
N SER A 74 0.51 -7.10 -13.86
CA SER A 74 -0.16 -7.96 -14.86
C SER A 74 -1.23 -7.21 -15.66
N THR A 75 -2.00 -6.33 -15.01
CA THR A 75 -3.00 -5.48 -15.67
C THR A 75 -2.33 -4.51 -16.64
N LEU A 76 -1.27 -3.83 -16.21
CA LEU A 76 -0.50 -2.93 -17.08
C LEU A 76 0.12 -3.70 -18.26
N ALA A 77 0.72 -4.85 -18.00
CA ALA A 77 1.33 -5.71 -19.02
C ALA A 77 0.32 -6.18 -20.08
N ARG A 78 -0.94 -6.44 -19.69
CA ARG A 78 -2.03 -6.78 -20.61
C ARG A 78 -2.49 -5.57 -21.42
N TRP A 79 -2.54 -4.37 -20.83
CA TRP A 79 -2.87 -3.13 -21.56
C TRP A 79 -1.83 -2.82 -22.65
N VAL A 80 -0.55 -3.09 -22.38
CA VAL A 80 0.53 -2.95 -23.37
C VAL A 80 0.73 -4.20 -24.24
N LYS A 81 -0.15 -5.20 -24.14
CA LYS A 81 -0.14 -6.47 -24.92
C LYS A 81 1.19 -7.24 -24.84
N THR A 82 1.89 -7.15 -23.71
CA THR A 82 3.10 -7.95 -23.46
C THR A 82 2.75 -9.40 -23.09
N ILE A 83 1.58 -9.60 -22.47
CA ILE A 83 1.01 -10.90 -22.10
C ILE A 83 -0.49 -10.93 -22.46
N GLU A 84 -1.04 -12.12 -22.72
CA GLU A 84 -2.44 -12.30 -23.15
C GLU A 84 -3.46 -12.42 -22.00
#